data_AF-A0A3R7BRU9-F1
#
_entry.id   AF-A0A3R7BRU9-F1
#
_cell.length_a   1.000
_cell.length_b   1.000
_cell.length_c   1.000
_cell.angle_alpha   90.00
_cell.angle_beta   90.00
_cell.angle_gamma   90.00
#
_symmetry.space_group_name_H-M   'P 1'
#
loop_
_entity.id
_entity.type
_entity.pdbx_description
1 polymer ?
#
loop_
_entity_poly.entity_id
_entity_poly.type
_entity_poly.pdbx_seq_one_letter_code
_entity_poly.pdbx_strand_id
1 'polypeptide(L)'
;VVDAIGLLSNDDAVRADAMTFVQTYGSMKAKRQFPRLLFSHIPLFRPPHSPCGPRRQKAPIAPGRGVSYENVLSPELTAMILDAVEPIHISGDDHTPCTYHHEAFNVTEDSLATFSWLQGERHPELSMLSLQGSPYTSPSMHIHTCALPDQMGIYLGYACLGVVSVVYLALGRHAHVPSQKRSVAFSCAVIVAPILAWYCVLLMLSLL
;
A
#
# COMPACT_ATOMS: atom_id res chain seq x y z
N VAL A 1 -2.58 19.02 2.14
CA VAL A 1 -2.91 17.75 2.84
C VAL A 1 -4.06 18.06 3.77
N VAL A 2 -5.17 17.33 3.68
CA VAL A 2 -6.31 17.52 4.59
C VAL A 2 -6.17 16.57 5.76
N ASP A 3 -6.36 17.08 6.97
CA ASP A 3 -6.40 16.27 8.18
C ASP A 3 -7.77 15.58 8.31
N ALA A 4 -7.88 14.44 7.62
CA ALA A 4 -9.09 13.62 7.63
C ALA A 4 -9.44 13.10 9.04
N ILE A 5 -8.44 12.84 9.89
CA ILE A 5 -8.65 12.39 11.27
C ILE A 5 -9.18 13.55 12.10
N GLY A 6 -8.59 14.74 11.96
CA GLY A 6 -9.07 15.97 12.59
C GLY A 6 -10.52 16.30 12.22
N LEU A 7 -10.90 16.14 10.95
CA LEU A 7 -12.30 16.32 10.48
C LEU A 7 -13.29 15.35 11.15
N LEU A 8 -12.83 14.17 11.58
CA LEU A 8 -13.63 13.16 12.28
C LEU A 8 -13.50 13.24 13.81
N SER A 9 -12.74 14.21 14.33
CA SER A 9 -12.48 14.32 15.76
C SER A 9 -13.76 14.59 16.56
N ASN A 10 -13.86 13.97 17.75
CA ASN A 10 -14.88 14.30 18.74
C ASN A 10 -14.55 15.57 19.53
N ASP A 11 -13.31 16.08 19.42
CA ASP A 11 -12.94 17.38 19.96
C ASP A 11 -13.35 18.48 18.96
N ASP A 12 -14.27 19.34 19.41
CA ASP A 12 -14.84 20.40 18.59
C ASP A 12 -13.80 21.40 18.09
N ALA A 13 -12.77 21.70 18.88
CA ALA A 13 -11.72 22.64 18.48
C ALA A 13 -10.86 22.04 17.37
N VAL A 14 -10.43 20.79 17.54
CA VAL A 14 -9.64 20.06 16.52
C VAL A 14 -10.42 19.95 15.21
N ARG A 15 -11.71 19.59 15.30
CA ARG A 15 -12.58 19.47 14.13
C ARG A 15 -12.80 20.82 13.46
N ALA A 16 -13.05 21.88 14.22
CA ALA A 16 -13.24 23.23 13.69
C ALA A 16 -11.98 23.75 12.97
N ASP A 17 -10.80 23.50 13.52
CA ASP A 17 -9.53 23.88 12.88
C ASP A 17 -9.33 23.14 11.55
N ALA A 18 -9.58 21.83 11.51
CA ALA A 18 -9.52 21.03 10.30
C ALA A 18 -10.54 21.49 9.23
N MET A 19 -11.77 21.82 9.65
CA MET A 19 -12.80 22.37 8.75
C MET A 19 -12.42 23.75 8.21
N THR A 20 -11.90 24.62 9.08
CA THR A 20 -11.46 25.98 8.72
C THR A 20 -10.39 25.96 7.65
N PHE A 21 -9.45 25.01 7.73
CA PHE A 21 -8.44 24.80 6.69
C PHE A 21 -9.10 24.55 5.32
N VAL A 22 -10.03 23.59 5.22
CA VAL A 22 -10.71 23.26 3.95
C VAL A 22 -11.53 24.46 3.43
N GLN A 23 -12.29 25.11 4.32
CA GLN A 23 -13.11 26.28 3.98
C GLN A 23 -12.28 27.46 3.48
N THR A 24 -11.09 27.67 4.04
CA THR A 24 -10.17 28.72 3.58
C THR A 24 -9.79 28.51 2.11
N TYR A 25 -9.51 27.27 1.70
CA TYR A 25 -9.25 26.93 0.30
C TYR A 25 -10.48 27.07 -0.59
N GLY A 26 -11.68 26.80 -0.07
CA GLY A 26 -12.95 27.06 -0.77
C GLY A 26 -13.17 28.55 -1.03
N SER A 27 -12.94 29.41 -0.03
CA SER A 27 -13.12 30.87 -0.18
C SER A 27 -12.13 31.50 -1.18
N MET A 28 -10.97 30.86 -1.40
CA MET A 28 -9.96 31.28 -2.37
C MET A 28 -10.15 30.67 -3.77
N LYS A 29 -11.22 29.89 -4.00
CA LYS A 29 -11.48 29.17 -5.26
C LYS A 29 -11.42 30.08 -6.49
N ALA A 30 -12.06 31.25 -6.45
CA ALA A 30 -12.04 32.23 -7.55
C ALA A 30 -10.67 32.87 -7.81
N LYS A 31 -9.74 32.80 -6.84
CA LYS A 31 -8.37 33.34 -6.94
C LYS A 31 -7.35 32.24 -7.27
N ARG A 32 -7.80 31.01 -7.53
CA ARG A 32 -6.92 29.86 -7.81
C ARG A 32 -6.17 30.07 -9.13
N GLN A 33 -4.85 30.14 -9.04
CA GLN A 33 -3.95 30.30 -10.20
C GLN A 33 -3.35 28.97 -10.67
N PHE A 34 -3.36 27.94 -9.82
CA PHE A 34 -2.72 26.65 -10.07
C PHE A 34 -3.64 25.48 -9.75
N PRO A 35 -3.42 24.31 -10.39
CA PRO A 35 -4.05 23.06 -9.97
C PRO A 35 -3.69 22.70 -8.52
N ARG A 36 -4.58 21.99 -7.84
CA ARG A 36 -4.39 21.56 -6.45
C ARG A 36 -4.30 20.04 -6.37
N LEU A 37 -3.40 19.57 -5.53
CA LEU A 37 -3.28 18.17 -5.16
C LEU A 37 -3.82 17.98 -3.77
N LEU A 38 -4.81 17.11 -3.65
CA LEU A 38 -5.35 16.70 -2.37
C LEU A 38 -4.63 15.42 -1.95
N PHE A 39 -4.11 15.45 -0.73
CA PHE A 39 -3.65 14.26 -0.02
C PHE A 39 -4.52 14.11 1.22
N SER A 40 -5.10 12.94 1.42
CA SER A 40 -5.82 12.58 2.65
C SER A 40 -5.34 11.22 3.14
N HIS A 41 -5.35 11.01 4.46
CA HIS A 41 -5.07 9.68 4.99
C HIS A 41 -6.24 8.73 4.69
N ILE A 42 -7.45 9.11 5.12
CA ILE A 42 -8.69 8.36 4.90
C ILE A 42 -9.23 8.65 3.48
N PRO A 43 -9.64 7.64 2.72
CA PRO A 43 -10.30 7.79 1.43
C PRO A 43 -11.58 8.62 1.49
N LEU A 44 -11.95 9.24 0.37
CA LEU A 44 -13.24 9.90 0.29
C LEU A 44 -14.38 8.88 0.17
N PHE A 45 -15.60 9.35 0.41
CA PHE A 45 -16.79 8.52 0.34
C PHE A 45 -16.93 7.88 -1.03
N ARG A 46 -17.21 6.57 -1.03
CA ARG A 46 -17.64 5.81 -2.19
C ARG A 46 -18.66 4.76 -1.78
N PRO A 47 -19.66 4.45 -2.63
CA PRO A 47 -20.61 3.38 -2.34
C PRO A 47 -19.88 2.04 -2.08
N PRO A 48 -20.44 1.15 -1.24
CA PRO A 48 -19.89 -0.18 -1.06
C PRO A 48 -19.81 -0.93 -2.41
N HIS A 49 -18.77 -1.75 -2.57
CA HIS A 49 -18.50 -2.51 -3.79
C HIS A 49 -18.23 -1.67 -5.05
N SER A 50 -17.87 -0.40 -4.88
CA SER A 50 -17.43 0.45 -5.99
C SER A 50 -16.21 -0.16 -6.72
N PRO A 51 -16.12 0.00 -8.05
CA PRO A 51 -14.96 -0.47 -8.80
C PRO A 51 -13.69 0.26 -8.35
N CYS A 52 -12.58 -0.47 -8.25
CA CYS A 52 -11.28 0.03 -7.75
C CYS A 52 -10.16 -0.05 -8.80
N GLY A 53 -10.53 -0.09 -10.08
CA GLY A 53 -9.58 -0.29 -11.18
C GLY A 53 -8.98 -1.70 -11.22
N PRO A 54 -8.17 -2.01 -12.25
CA PRO A 54 -7.70 -3.37 -12.54
C PRO A 54 -6.59 -3.88 -11.60
N ARG A 55 -5.91 -2.98 -10.87
CA ARG A 55 -4.85 -3.36 -9.92
C ARG A 55 -5.39 -3.90 -8.60
N ARG A 56 -6.68 -3.71 -8.32
CA ARG A 56 -7.30 -4.18 -7.09
C ARG A 56 -7.38 -5.72 -7.08
N GLN A 57 -6.80 -6.33 -6.05
CA GLN A 57 -6.83 -7.79 -5.85
C GLN A 57 -7.75 -8.25 -4.70
N LYS A 58 -8.19 -7.32 -3.86
CA LYS A 58 -9.06 -7.56 -2.69
C LYS A 58 -10.44 -6.94 -2.91
N ALA A 59 -11.44 -7.33 -2.12
CA ALA A 59 -12.72 -6.63 -2.13
C ALA A 59 -12.53 -5.12 -1.86
N PRO A 60 -13.19 -4.20 -2.58
CA PRO A 60 -13.12 -2.77 -2.33
C PRO A 60 -13.46 -2.41 -0.88
N ILE A 61 -12.84 -1.35 -0.36
CA ILE A 61 -13.17 -0.81 0.95
C ILE A 61 -14.65 -0.43 1.00
N ALA A 62 -15.34 -0.85 2.06
CA ALA A 62 -16.72 -0.50 2.31
C ALA A 62 -16.79 0.57 3.41
N PRO A 63 -17.77 1.49 3.34
CA PRO A 63 -18.04 2.41 4.44
C PRO A 63 -18.25 1.65 5.75
N GLY A 64 -17.54 2.08 6.79
CA GLY A 64 -17.56 1.43 8.10
C GLY A 64 -16.85 2.30 9.13
N ARG A 65 -17.36 2.27 10.37
CA ARG A 65 -16.82 3.06 11.49
C ARG A 65 -16.64 2.19 12.72
N GLY A 66 -15.62 2.49 13.52
CA GLY A 66 -15.39 1.93 14.84
C GLY A 66 -15.27 3.03 15.90
N VAL A 67 -14.76 2.67 17.07
CA VAL A 67 -14.58 3.62 18.20
C VAL A 67 -13.54 4.71 17.88
N SER A 68 -12.57 4.40 17.02
CA SER A 68 -11.43 5.31 16.76
C SER A 68 -10.95 5.28 15.31
N TYR A 69 -11.78 4.79 14.39
CA TYR A 69 -11.45 4.75 12.97
C TYR A 69 -12.70 4.87 12.11
N GLU A 70 -12.52 5.36 10.89
CA GLU A 70 -13.51 5.33 9.83
C GLU A 70 -12.82 4.98 8.52
N ASN A 71 -13.39 4.02 7.79
CA ASN A 71 -12.78 3.47 6.58
C ASN A 71 -12.78 4.45 5.40
N VAL A 72 -13.78 5.32 5.34
CA VAL A 72 -13.96 6.36 4.31
C VAL A 72 -14.61 7.57 4.96
N LEU A 73 -14.38 8.77 4.45
CA LEU A 73 -15.10 9.96 4.92
C LEU A 73 -16.61 9.87 4.59
N SER A 74 -17.41 10.67 5.29
CA SER A 74 -18.84 10.78 5.01
C SER A 74 -19.10 11.43 3.65
N PRO A 75 -20.29 11.21 3.04
CA PRO A 75 -20.68 11.89 1.81
C PRO A 75 -20.62 13.42 1.92
N GLU A 76 -21.03 13.97 3.07
CA GLU A 76 -21.07 15.41 3.32
C GLU A 76 -19.66 15.99 3.40
N LEU A 77 -18.74 15.35 4.15
CA LEU A 77 -17.35 15.77 4.22
C LEU A 77 -16.66 15.65 2.85
N THR A 78 -16.95 14.57 2.12
CA THR A 78 -16.43 14.36 0.77
C THR A 78 -16.86 15.48 -0.18
N ALA A 79 -18.15 15.79 -0.21
CA ALA A 79 -18.67 16.87 -1.03
C ALA A 79 -18.07 18.23 -0.65
N MET A 80 -17.97 18.51 0.65
CA MET A 80 -17.37 19.74 1.17
C MET A 80 -15.90 19.89 0.76
N ILE A 81 -15.11 18.81 0.86
CA ILE A 81 -13.70 18.82 0.45
C ILE A 81 -13.56 18.98 -1.08
N LEU A 82 -14.30 18.18 -1.86
CA LEU A 82 -14.17 18.19 -3.32
C LEU A 82 -14.64 19.51 -3.93
N ASP A 83 -15.73 20.10 -3.43
CA ASP A 83 -16.18 21.41 -3.91
C ASP A 83 -15.21 22.54 -3.53
N ALA A 84 -14.68 22.51 -2.30
CA ALA A 84 -13.73 23.51 -1.84
C ALA A 84 -12.38 23.43 -2.58
N VAL A 85 -11.87 22.22 -2.84
CA VAL A 85 -10.49 21.98 -3.33
C VAL A 85 -10.42 21.75 -4.84
N GLU A 86 -11.45 21.24 -5.51
CA GLU A 86 -11.39 20.84 -6.94
C GLU A 86 -10.05 20.17 -7.37
N PRO A 87 -9.64 19.07 -6.70
CA PRO A 87 -8.28 18.56 -6.81
C PRO A 87 -8.12 17.39 -7.79
N ILE A 88 -6.86 17.03 -8.04
CA ILE A 88 -6.49 15.62 -8.24
C ILE A 88 -6.23 15.02 -6.86
N HIS A 89 -6.77 13.84 -6.56
CA HIS A 89 -6.80 13.29 -5.20
C HIS A 89 -6.00 11.99 -5.06
N ILE A 90 -5.16 11.96 -4.03
CA ILE A 90 -4.39 10.79 -3.59
C ILE A 90 -4.78 10.48 -2.13
N SER A 91 -5.13 9.23 -1.86
CA SER A 91 -5.49 8.75 -0.52
C SER A 91 -4.67 7.53 -0.07
N GLY A 92 -4.79 7.16 1.20
CA GLY A 92 -4.17 5.97 1.79
C GLY A 92 -5.19 5.09 2.52
N ASP A 93 -4.82 4.61 3.71
CA ASP A 93 -5.62 3.82 4.67
C ASP A 93 -6.04 2.40 4.22
N ASP A 94 -6.61 2.24 3.02
CA ASP A 94 -7.10 0.95 2.50
C ASP A 94 -5.97 -0.08 2.27
N HIS A 95 -4.70 0.36 2.29
CA HIS A 95 -3.48 -0.45 2.15
C HIS A 95 -3.34 -1.26 0.85
N THR A 96 -4.32 -1.25 -0.03
CA THR A 96 -4.34 -1.91 -1.33
C THR A 96 -4.80 -0.92 -2.40
N PRO A 97 -4.26 -0.97 -3.62
CA PRO A 97 -4.51 0.09 -4.59
C PRO A 97 -5.99 0.13 -4.98
N CYS A 98 -6.54 1.33 -5.12
CA CYS A 98 -7.89 1.55 -5.62
C CYS A 98 -7.95 2.86 -6.41
N THR A 99 -8.39 2.79 -7.66
CA THR A 99 -8.73 3.99 -8.46
C THR A 99 -10.24 4.10 -8.52
N TYR A 100 -10.79 5.21 -8.03
CA TYR A 100 -12.22 5.49 -8.01
C TYR A 100 -12.50 6.86 -8.62
N HIS A 101 -13.56 6.97 -9.42
CA HIS A 101 -13.95 8.22 -10.05
C HIS A 101 -15.21 8.80 -9.39
N HIS A 102 -15.08 10.00 -8.82
CA HIS A 102 -16.15 10.78 -8.24
C HIS A 102 -16.89 11.55 -9.34
N GLU A 103 -17.80 10.88 -10.04
CA GLU A 103 -18.56 11.40 -11.19
C GLU A 103 -19.16 12.80 -10.94
N ALA A 104 -19.76 13.02 -9.76
CA ALA A 104 -20.42 14.28 -9.41
C ALA A 104 -19.46 15.49 -9.34
N PHE A 105 -18.16 15.24 -9.18
CA PHE A 105 -17.13 16.26 -9.06
C PHE A 105 -16.11 16.22 -10.20
N ASN A 106 -16.21 15.23 -11.09
CA ASN A 106 -15.21 14.93 -12.11
C ASN A 106 -13.79 14.83 -11.53
N VAL A 107 -13.65 14.13 -10.41
CA VAL A 107 -12.37 13.94 -9.69
C VAL A 107 -12.05 12.45 -9.62
N THR A 108 -10.85 12.08 -10.05
CA THR A 108 -10.31 10.73 -9.82
C THR A 108 -9.50 10.72 -8.54
N GLU A 109 -9.81 9.75 -7.70
CA GLU A 109 -9.09 9.42 -6.47
C GLU A 109 -8.25 8.15 -6.69
N ASP A 110 -6.95 8.25 -6.42
CA ASP A 110 -6.04 7.12 -6.37
C ASP A 110 -5.64 6.83 -4.92
N SER A 111 -6.22 5.78 -4.34
CA SER A 111 -5.79 5.21 -3.06
C SER A 111 -4.54 4.36 -3.27
N LEU A 112 -3.46 4.70 -2.57
CA LEU A 112 -2.16 4.03 -2.69
C LEU A 112 -2.11 2.78 -1.81
N ALA A 113 -1.43 1.74 -2.30
CA ALA A 113 -1.09 0.58 -1.48
C ALA A 113 -0.10 0.94 -0.37
N THR A 114 -0.03 0.10 0.66
CA THR A 114 0.98 0.24 1.71
C THR A 114 2.38 -0.14 1.20
N PHE A 115 3.41 0.46 1.81
CA PHE A 115 4.82 0.16 1.52
C PHE A 115 5.32 -1.15 2.18
N SER A 116 4.45 -1.86 2.90
CA SER A 116 4.84 -3.05 3.67
C SER A 116 3.72 -4.09 3.67
N TRP A 117 3.95 -5.26 4.24
CA TRP A 117 2.92 -6.29 4.39
C TRP A 117 1.87 -6.00 5.48
N LEU A 118 1.78 -4.74 5.95
CA LEU A 118 0.84 -4.32 7.00
C LEU A 118 -0.59 -4.77 6.65
N GLN A 119 -1.31 -5.26 7.67
CA GLN A 119 -2.66 -5.82 7.51
C GLN A 119 -2.76 -6.93 6.43
N GLY A 120 -1.68 -7.67 6.21
CA GLY A 120 -1.68 -8.81 5.29
C GLY A 120 -1.71 -8.39 3.82
N GLU A 121 -1.18 -7.22 3.48
CA GLU A 121 -0.91 -6.89 2.08
C GLU A 121 0.20 -7.79 1.51
N ARG A 122 -0.11 -8.53 0.45
CA ARG A 122 0.82 -9.46 -0.20
C ARG A 122 1.62 -8.80 -1.31
N HIS A 123 1.07 -7.73 -1.87
CA HIS A 123 1.68 -6.98 -2.96
C HIS A 123 1.83 -5.52 -2.55
N PRO A 124 2.72 -5.21 -1.59
CA PRO A 124 3.00 -3.83 -1.22
C PRO A 124 3.56 -3.06 -2.41
N GLU A 125 3.35 -1.74 -2.44
CA GLU A 125 3.79 -0.90 -3.57
C GLU A 125 4.49 0.37 -3.08
N LEU A 126 5.39 0.88 -3.90
CA LEU A 126 5.92 2.23 -3.80
C LEU A 126 5.40 3.04 -4.98
N SER A 127 4.71 4.15 -4.68
CA SER A 127 4.25 5.09 -5.71
C SER A 127 5.07 6.36 -5.71
N MET A 128 5.56 6.75 -6.89
CA MET A 128 6.26 7.99 -7.14
C MET A 128 5.36 8.92 -7.96
N LEU A 129 5.13 10.11 -7.43
CA LEU A 129 4.39 11.15 -8.12
C LEU A 129 5.36 12.09 -8.84
N SER A 130 5.24 12.19 -10.16
CA SER A 130 6.00 13.12 -10.99
C SER A 130 5.09 14.23 -11.53
N LEU A 131 5.53 15.47 -11.36
CA LEU A 131 4.87 16.65 -11.94
C LEU A 131 5.74 17.17 -13.08
N GLN A 132 5.21 17.17 -14.30
CA GLN A 132 5.90 17.67 -15.48
C GLN A 132 5.18 18.88 -16.07
N GLY A 133 5.93 19.74 -16.77
CA GLY A 133 5.40 20.92 -17.43
C GLY A 133 5.35 22.17 -16.54
N SER A 134 4.62 23.18 -17.01
CA SER A 134 4.40 24.43 -16.29
C SER A 134 3.04 24.40 -15.58
N PRO A 135 2.93 24.95 -14.35
CA PRO A 135 1.67 25.03 -13.62
C PRO A 135 0.54 25.74 -14.40
N TYR A 136 0.89 26.57 -15.39
CA TYR A 136 -0.04 27.39 -16.17
C TYR A 136 -0.55 26.75 -17.46
N THR A 137 0.10 25.70 -17.97
CA THR A 137 -0.18 25.16 -19.32
C THR A 137 -0.71 23.73 -19.32
N SER A 138 -1.09 23.20 -18.14
CA SER A 138 -1.46 21.80 -17.82
C SER A 138 -0.27 21.02 -17.26
N PRO A 139 -0.10 20.94 -15.92
CA PRO A 139 0.87 20.03 -15.35
C PRO A 139 0.44 18.61 -15.67
N SER A 140 1.24 17.88 -16.46
CA SER A 140 1.03 16.45 -16.61
C SER A 140 1.49 15.80 -15.30
N MET A 141 0.51 15.31 -14.56
CA MET A 141 0.72 14.47 -13.39
C MET A 141 0.89 13.03 -13.85
N HIS A 142 1.95 12.37 -13.41
CA HIS A 142 2.15 10.94 -13.63
C HIS A 142 2.47 10.25 -12.31
N ILE A 143 1.60 9.34 -11.88
CA ILE A 143 1.88 8.44 -10.76
C ILE A 143 2.48 7.16 -11.35
N HIS A 144 3.74 6.90 -11.01
CA HIS A 144 4.40 5.65 -11.35
C HIS A 144 4.47 4.76 -10.11
N THR A 145 3.92 3.56 -10.19
CA THR A 145 3.90 2.61 -9.08
C THR A 145 4.78 1.41 -9.38
N CYS A 146 5.59 1.02 -8.41
CA CYS A 146 6.42 -0.18 -8.45
C CYS A 146 5.97 -1.16 -7.36
N ALA A 147 5.79 -2.42 -7.72
CA ALA A 147 5.57 -3.48 -6.74
C ALA A 147 6.83 -3.71 -5.91
N LEU A 148 6.63 -3.96 -4.61
CA LEU A 148 7.67 -4.39 -3.68
C LEU A 148 7.61 -5.92 -3.53
N PRO A 149 8.70 -6.57 -3.10
CA PRO A 149 8.72 -8.02 -2.91
C PRO A 149 7.65 -8.52 -1.92
N ASP A 150 7.10 -9.72 -2.16
CA ASP A 150 6.21 -10.40 -1.20
C ASP A 150 7.00 -10.84 0.03
N GLN A 151 7.13 -9.93 0.99
CA GLN A 151 7.84 -10.13 2.25
C GLN A 151 7.25 -11.31 3.05
N MET A 152 5.93 -11.55 2.96
CA MET A 152 5.29 -12.70 3.61
C MET A 152 5.67 -14.02 2.96
N GLY A 153 5.70 -14.08 1.62
CA GLY A 153 6.22 -15.22 0.88
C GLY A 153 7.67 -15.52 1.26
N ILE A 154 8.51 -14.49 1.35
CA ILE A 154 9.91 -14.61 1.76
C ILE A 154 10.03 -15.21 3.17
N TYR A 155 9.28 -14.68 4.14
CA TYR A 155 9.33 -15.18 5.53
C TYR A 155 8.83 -16.62 5.65
N LEU A 156 7.76 -16.97 4.93
CA LEU A 156 7.27 -18.35 4.88
C LEU A 156 8.32 -19.28 4.26
N GLY A 157 9.01 -18.84 3.21
CA GLY A 157 10.13 -19.58 2.61
C GLY A 157 11.26 -19.86 3.62
N TYR A 158 11.69 -18.85 4.37
CA TYR A 158 12.68 -19.03 5.44
C TYR A 158 12.20 -19.98 6.54
N ALA A 159 10.93 -19.89 6.95
CA ALA A 159 10.37 -20.80 7.94
C ALA A 159 10.38 -22.26 7.45
N CYS A 160 9.98 -22.50 6.20
CA CYS A 160 10.04 -23.83 5.58
C CYS A 160 11.47 -24.39 5.54
N LEU A 161 12.45 -23.59 5.12
CA LEU A 161 13.87 -23.98 5.12
C LEU A 161 14.38 -24.28 6.53
N GLY A 162 13.97 -23.49 7.53
CA GLY A 162 14.28 -23.73 8.93
C GLY A 162 13.77 -25.09 9.41
N VAL A 163 12.51 -25.43 9.10
CA VAL A 163 11.91 -26.73 9.43
C VAL A 163 12.67 -27.88 8.74
N VAL A 164 12.95 -27.76 7.44
CA VAL A 164 13.71 -28.77 6.68
C VAL A 164 15.10 -28.98 7.30
N SER A 165 15.76 -27.91 7.71
CA SER A 165 17.08 -27.98 8.34
C SER A 165 17.03 -28.73 9.68
N VAL A 166 16.02 -28.45 10.52
CA VAL A 166 15.83 -29.16 11.79
C VAL A 166 15.55 -30.65 11.57
N VAL A 167 14.69 -30.99 10.61
CA VAL A 167 14.38 -32.38 10.25
C VAL A 167 15.63 -33.11 9.76
N TYR A 168 16.42 -32.48 8.87
CA TYR A 168 17.68 -33.04 8.38
C TYR A 168 18.66 -33.35 9.53
N LEU A 169 18.84 -32.41 10.47
CA LEU A 169 19.72 -32.60 11.62
C LEU A 169 19.20 -33.69 12.57
N ALA A 170 17.89 -33.76 12.80
CA ALA A 170 17.29 -34.79 13.64
C ALA A 170 17.48 -36.20 13.02
N LEU A 171 17.18 -36.36 11.74
CA LEU A 171 17.38 -37.62 11.02
C LEU A 171 18.86 -38.00 10.95
N GLY A 172 19.76 -37.04 10.74
CA GLY A 172 21.21 -37.26 10.74
C GLY A 172 21.76 -37.70 12.09
N ARG A 173 21.15 -37.28 13.20
CA ARG A 173 21.50 -37.75 14.56
C ARG A 173 21.01 -39.17 14.84
N HIS A 174 19.86 -39.56 14.30
CA HIS A 174 19.30 -40.90 14.47
C HIS A 174 19.89 -41.93 13.50
N ALA A 175 20.37 -41.50 12.34
CA ALA A 175 21.18 -42.31 11.45
C ALA A 175 22.60 -42.42 12.04
N HIS A 176 22.81 -43.40 12.94
CA HIS A 176 24.15 -43.88 13.29
C HIS A 176 24.82 -44.46 12.03
N VAL A 177 25.35 -43.59 11.18
CA VAL A 177 26.20 -43.99 10.06
C VAL A 177 27.55 -44.40 10.69
N PRO A 178 27.98 -45.67 10.58
CA PRO A 178 29.30 -46.06 11.06
C PRO A 178 30.34 -45.15 10.38
N SER A 179 31.33 -44.69 11.14
CA SER A 179 32.26 -43.63 10.73
C SER A 179 33.10 -44.01 9.51
N GLN A 180 32.51 -43.92 8.32
CA GLN A 180 33.26 -43.96 7.08
C GLN A 180 33.80 -42.54 6.90
N LYS A 181 35.14 -42.40 6.81
CA LYS A 181 35.82 -41.12 6.59
C LYS A 181 35.35 -40.54 5.25
N ARG A 182 34.24 -39.80 5.26
CA ARG A 182 33.77 -39.03 4.10
C ARG A 182 34.73 -37.86 3.92
N SER A 183 35.24 -37.69 2.71
CA SER A 183 36.09 -36.55 2.36
C SER A 183 35.35 -35.24 2.69
N VAL A 184 36.07 -34.27 3.28
CA VAL A 184 35.54 -32.93 3.58
C VAL A 184 34.92 -32.30 2.33
N ALA A 185 35.49 -32.54 1.15
CA ALA A 185 34.97 -32.06 -0.12
C ALA A 185 33.58 -32.64 -0.45
N PHE A 186 33.34 -33.91 -0.14
CA PHE A 186 32.05 -34.56 -0.36
C PHE A 186 30.98 -34.02 0.59
N SER A 187 31.31 -33.85 1.88
CA SER A 187 30.39 -33.28 2.87
C SER A 187 30.04 -31.82 2.53
N CYS A 188 31.02 -31.00 2.13
CA CYS A 188 30.77 -29.64 1.69
C CYS A 188 29.90 -29.60 0.42
N ALA A 189 30.16 -30.46 -0.57
CA ALA A 189 29.36 -30.52 -1.79
C ALA A 189 27.89 -30.87 -1.52
N VAL A 190 27.64 -31.83 -0.62
CA VAL A 190 26.27 -32.25 -0.24
C VAL A 190 25.50 -31.14 0.48
N ILE A 191 26.17 -30.24 1.20
CA ILE A 191 25.53 -29.12 1.91
C ILE A 191 25.40 -27.89 1.01
N VAL A 192 26.45 -27.54 0.27
CA VAL A 192 26.52 -26.28 -0.50
C VAL A 192 25.73 -26.38 -1.81
N ALA A 193 25.71 -27.53 -2.49
CA ALA A 193 25.02 -27.65 -3.77
C ALA A 193 23.49 -27.44 -3.67
N PRO A 194 22.76 -27.99 -2.67
CA PRO A 194 21.35 -27.69 -2.48
C PRO A 194 21.08 -26.22 -2.14
N ILE A 195 21.95 -25.58 -1.36
CA ILE A 195 21.83 -24.16 -0.99
C ILE A 195 21.97 -23.28 -2.23
N LEU A 196 22.98 -23.53 -3.06
CA LEU A 196 23.18 -22.78 -4.31
C LEU A 196 22.06 -23.04 -5.32
N ALA A 197 21.62 -24.29 -5.47
CA ALA A 197 20.49 -24.63 -6.34
C ALA A 197 19.21 -23.93 -5.90
N TRP A 198 18.91 -23.94 -4.60
CA TRP A 198 17.74 -23.25 -4.05
C TRP A 198 17.83 -21.73 -4.18
N TYR A 199 19.02 -21.15 -3.93
CA TYR A 199 19.24 -19.72 -4.14
C TYR A 199 19.00 -19.32 -5.60
N CYS A 200 19.46 -20.12 -6.57
CA CYS A 200 19.17 -19.89 -7.99
C CYS A 200 17.67 -19.98 -8.30
N VAL A 201 16.94 -20.93 -7.72
CA VAL A 201 15.48 -21.03 -7.90
C VAL A 201 14.76 -19.81 -7.33
N LEU A 202 15.13 -19.36 -6.12
CA LEU A 202 14.57 -18.14 -5.53
C LEU A 202 14.89 -16.90 -6.36
N LEU A 203 16.11 -16.79 -6.89
CA LEU A 203 16.52 -15.68 -7.75
C LEU A 203 15.67 -15.64 -9.03
N MET A 204 15.45 -16.80 -9.66
CA MET A 204 14.63 -16.91 -10.87
C MET A 204 13.16 -16.59 -10.59
N LEU A 205 12.61 -17.04 -9.46
CA LEU A 205 11.24 -16.71 -9.04
C LEU A 205 11.08 -15.23 -8.66
N SER A 206 12.13 -14.56 -8.19
CA SER A 206 12.09 -13.13 -7.86
C SER A 206 12.20 -12.20 -9.07
N LEU A 207 12.62 -12.73 -10.22
CA LEU A 207 12.76 -12.01 -11.50
C LEU A 207 11.55 -12.20 -12.43
N LEU A 208 10.63 -13.11 -12.07
CA LEU A 208 9.35 -13.36 -12.76
C LEU A 208 8.24 -12.55 -12.10
#